data_AF-A0A2S4UIW6-F1
#
_entry.id   AF-A0A2S4UIW6-F1
#
_cell.length_a   1.000
_cell.length_b   1.000
_cell.length_c   1.000
_cell.angle_alpha   90.00
_cell.angle_beta   90.00
_cell.angle_gamma   90.00
#
_symmetry.space_group_name_H-M   'P 1'
#
loop_
_entity.id
_entity.type
_entity.pdbx_description
1 polymer ?
#
loop_
_entity_poly.entity_id
_entity_poly.type
_entity_poly.pdbx_seq_one_letter_code
_entity_poly.pdbx_strand_id
1 'polypeptide(L)'
;MPLNLDEEFKLYSTNAEREKYDNQATLYSIILSLEYLERAYVRDSITQAQYTPACGRLLGHFKTLLNLVGGDLKWVQDFMIEYRMDCQAAANRIRVGVPATVEHSSEEGNESSKASRGVAETTQNFITFMDALKLKMRAKDQLHPLLSELMVGYSKFPKCQEWEGRPKILHWLITLNSMRASDEITDEQSRQILFDIDSAYQEFYKSLT
;
A
#
# COMPACT_ATOMS: atom_id res chain seq x y z
N MET A 1 -22.37 9.47 -32.64
CA MET A 1 -23.59 10.31 -32.55
C MET A 1 -23.17 11.73 -32.87
N PRO A 2 -23.79 12.43 -33.85
CA PRO A 2 -23.39 13.80 -34.16
C PRO A 2 -23.63 14.70 -32.93
N LEU A 3 -22.64 15.51 -32.57
CA LEU A 3 -22.73 16.48 -31.46
C LEU A 3 -23.80 17.52 -31.81
N ASN A 4 -24.94 17.48 -31.11
CA ASN A 4 -25.96 18.52 -31.18
C ASN A 4 -25.49 19.71 -30.34
N LEU A 5 -25.28 20.86 -30.98
CA LEU A 5 -24.75 22.07 -30.33
C LEU A 5 -25.85 22.88 -29.62
N ASP A 6 -27.12 22.57 -29.86
CA ASP A 6 -28.27 23.31 -29.33
C ASP A 6 -28.79 22.75 -27.99
N GLU A 7 -28.23 21.64 -27.50
CA GLU A 7 -28.62 21.01 -26.24
C GLU A 7 -27.43 20.89 -25.27
N GLU A 8 -27.65 21.25 -24.00
CA GLU A 8 -26.65 21.04 -22.94
C GLU A 8 -26.40 19.55 -22.72
N PHE A 9 -25.14 19.14 -22.85
CA PHE A 9 -24.76 17.75 -22.66
C PHE A 9 -24.79 17.39 -21.17
N LYS A 10 -25.53 16.34 -20.83
CA LYS A 10 -25.62 15.84 -19.45
C LYS A 10 -24.59 14.74 -19.22
N LEU A 11 -23.91 14.80 -18.09
CA LEU A 11 -22.91 13.80 -17.70
C LEU A 11 -23.53 12.41 -17.50
N TYR A 12 -24.76 12.35 -16.97
CA TYR A 12 -25.51 11.13 -16.73
C TYR A 12 -26.98 11.31 -17.12
N SER A 13 -27.63 10.20 -17.48
CA SER A 13 -29.06 10.13 -17.74
C SER A 13 -29.81 9.23 -16.76
N THR A 14 -29.09 8.35 -16.04
CA THR A 14 -29.66 7.42 -15.06
C THR A 14 -29.05 7.59 -13.66
N ASN A 15 -29.77 7.15 -12.63
CA ASN A 15 -29.25 7.15 -11.25
C ASN A 15 -28.00 6.27 -11.09
N ALA A 16 -27.93 5.15 -11.79
CA ALA A 16 -26.76 4.26 -11.76
C ALA A 16 -25.52 4.93 -12.39
N GLU A 17 -25.69 5.65 -13.50
CA GLU A 17 -24.60 6.42 -14.11
C GLU A 17 -24.13 7.55 -13.19
N ARG A 18 -25.06 8.26 -12.53
CA ARG A 18 -24.74 9.29 -11.56
C ARG A 18 -23.86 8.75 -10.44
N GLU A 19 -24.26 7.63 -9.83
CA GLU A 19 -23.50 7.00 -8.74
C GLU A 19 -22.10 6.55 -9.21
N LYS A 20 -21.99 6.04 -10.43
CA LYS A 20 -20.69 5.71 -11.04
C LYS A 20 -19.79 6.95 -11.14
N TYR A 21 -20.30 8.08 -11.64
CA TYR A 21 -19.52 9.31 -11.75
C TYR A 21 -19.16 9.90 -10.38
N ASP A 22 -20.06 9.81 -9.39
CA ASP A 22 -19.76 10.26 -8.01
C ASP A 22 -18.62 9.43 -7.38
N ASN A 23 -18.62 8.11 -7.61
CA ASN A 23 -17.53 7.23 -7.18
C ASN A 23 -16.21 7.57 -7.90
N GLN A 24 -16.25 7.80 -9.22
CA GLN A 24 -15.08 8.20 -9.99
C GLN A 24 -14.54 9.58 -9.56
N ALA A 25 -15.41 10.55 -9.28
CA ALA A 25 -15.03 11.87 -8.78
C ALA A 25 -14.37 11.78 -7.40
N THR A 26 -14.90 10.91 -6.53
CA THR A 26 -14.30 10.65 -5.21
C THR A 26 -12.91 10.04 -5.38
N LEU A 27 -12.74 9.07 -6.28
CA LEU A 27 -11.44 8.44 -6.57
C LEU A 27 -10.44 9.46 -7.08
N TYR A 28 -10.85 10.31 -8.03
CA TYR A 28 -10.05 11.40 -8.56
C TYR A 28 -9.56 12.33 -7.44
N SER A 29 -10.45 12.73 -6.53
CA SER A 29 -10.10 13.63 -5.43
C SER A 29 -9.11 13.01 -4.44
N ILE A 30 -9.22 11.70 -4.16
CA ILE A 30 -8.28 10.99 -3.28
C ILE A 30 -6.90 10.91 -3.92
N ILE A 31 -6.80 10.53 -5.20
CA ILE A 31 -5.53 10.43 -5.93
C ILE A 31 -4.84 11.80 -5.97
N LEU A 32 -5.59 12.86 -6.29
CA LEU A 32 -5.07 14.22 -6.33
C LEU A 32 -4.63 14.71 -4.93
N SER A 33 -5.39 14.39 -3.89
CA SER A 33 -5.03 14.72 -2.51
C SER A 33 -3.75 14.01 -2.07
N LEU A 34 -3.56 12.75 -2.48
CA LEU A 34 -2.35 11.99 -2.21
C LEU A 34 -1.14 12.62 -2.91
N GLU A 35 -1.29 13.08 -4.16
CA GLU A 35 -0.22 13.79 -4.89
C GLU A 35 0.22 15.06 -4.16
N TYR A 36 -0.74 15.88 -3.70
CA TYR A 36 -0.41 17.07 -2.94
C TYR A 36 0.23 16.76 -1.59
N LEU A 37 -0.22 15.70 -0.92
CA LEU A 37 0.35 15.25 0.34
C LEU A 37 1.82 14.82 0.17
N GLU A 38 2.12 14.01 -0.85
CA GLU A 38 3.49 13.60 -1.20
C GLU A 38 4.37 14.81 -1.51
N ARG A 39 3.89 15.73 -2.36
CA ARG A 39 4.66 16.93 -2.73
C ARG A 39 4.89 17.86 -1.53
N ALA A 40 3.93 17.95 -0.62
CA ALA A 40 4.09 18.75 0.61
C ALA A 40 5.14 18.13 1.53
N TYR A 41 5.18 16.80 1.64
CA TYR A 41 6.20 16.11 2.43
C TYR A 41 7.60 16.25 1.80
N VAL A 42 7.74 16.07 0.49
CA VAL A 42 9.02 16.26 -0.24
C VAL A 42 9.55 17.69 -0.14
N ARG A 43 8.67 18.68 0.06
CA ARG A 43 9.02 20.09 0.25
C ARG A 43 9.20 20.47 1.73
N ASP A 44 9.25 19.51 2.64
CA ASP A 44 9.32 19.72 4.09
C ASP A 44 8.26 20.69 4.64
N SER A 45 7.11 20.79 3.96
CA SER A 45 6.01 21.67 4.37
C SER A 45 5.13 21.05 5.47
N ILE A 46 5.27 19.73 5.67
CA ILE A 46 4.58 18.96 6.71
C ILE A 46 5.55 18.00 7.37
N THR A 47 5.33 17.73 8.65
CA THR A 47 6.20 16.82 9.42
C THR A 47 5.86 15.35 9.15
N GLN A 48 6.83 14.45 9.36
CA GLN A 48 6.64 12.99 9.27
C GLN A 48 5.48 12.47 10.15
N ALA A 49 5.32 13.05 11.34
CA ALA A 49 4.24 12.70 12.26
C ALA A 49 2.84 13.05 11.73
N GLN A 50 2.72 14.06 10.85
CA GLN A 50 1.47 14.45 10.20
C GLN A 50 1.25 13.68 8.89
N TYR A 51 2.33 13.51 8.10
CA TYR A 51 2.29 12.82 6.81
C TYR A 51 1.87 11.35 6.95
N THR A 52 2.52 10.59 7.84
CA THR A 52 2.32 9.14 7.96
C THR A 52 0.85 8.75 8.21
N PRO A 53 0.14 9.31 9.20
CA PRO A 53 -1.27 8.97 9.42
C PRO A 53 -2.19 9.52 8.33
N ALA A 54 -1.88 10.68 7.73
CA ALA A 54 -2.68 11.24 6.64
C ALA A 54 -2.60 10.36 5.37
N CYS A 55 -1.39 9.92 5.01
CA CYS A 55 -1.14 9.04 3.87
C CYS A 55 -1.82 7.67 4.10
N GLY A 56 -1.70 7.10 5.31
CA GLY A 56 -2.35 5.84 5.65
C GLY A 56 -3.87 5.90 5.51
N ARG A 57 -4.52 6.99 5.95
CA ARG A 57 -5.97 7.20 5.77
C ARG A 57 -6.37 7.31 4.30
N LEU A 58 -5.65 8.11 3.51
CA LEU A 58 -5.93 8.27 2.09
C LEU A 58 -5.79 6.95 1.32
N LEU A 59 -4.74 6.17 1.61
CA LEU A 59 -4.55 4.84 1.04
C LEU A 59 -5.65 3.85 1.47
N GLY A 60 -6.11 3.94 2.72
CA GLY A 60 -7.25 3.16 3.21
C GLY A 60 -8.53 3.49 2.45
N HIS A 61 -8.89 4.78 2.35
CA HIS A 61 -10.06 5.22 1.60
C HIS A 61 -9.99 4.82 0.13
N PHE A 62 -8.82 4.97 -0.50
CA PHE A 62 -8.58 4.53 -1.87
C PHE A 62 -8.89 3.04 -2.04
N LYS A 63 -8.40 2.17 -1.14
CA LYS A 63 -8.66 0.72 -1.22
C LYS A 63 -10.14 0.39 -1.05
N THR A 64 -10.84 1.03 -0.11
CA THR A 64 -12.28 0.85 0.08
C THR A 64 -13.06 1.23 -1.18
N LEU A 65 -12.73 2.36 -1.79
CA LEU A 65 -13.39 2.84 -2.99
C LEU A 65 -13.06 1.98 -4.22
N LEU A 66 -11.83 1.53 -4.35
CA LEU A 66 -11.41 0.63 -5.42
C LEU A 66 -12.20 -0.69 -5.39
N ASN A 67 -12.40 -1.26 -4.19
CA ASN A 67 -13.23 -2.45 -4.00
C ASN A 67 -14.71 -2.18 -4.34
N LEU A 68 -15.24 -1.00 -4.03
CA LEU A 68 -16.62 -0.62 -4.35
C LEU A 68 -16.85 -0.53 -5.88
N VAL A 69 -15.87 0.01 -6.61
CA VAL A 69 -15.93 0.14 -8.07
C VAL A 69 -15.59 -1.18 -8.77
N GLY A 70 -15.08 -2.18 -8.05
CA GLY A 70 -14.64 -3.47 -8.60
C GLY A 70 -13.44 -3.32 -9.56
N GLY A 71 -12.67 -2.24 -9.41
CA GLY A 71 -11.51 -1.95 -10.24
C GLY A 71 -10.24 -2.57 -9.69
N ASP A 72 -9.26 -2.81 -10.58
CA ASP A 72 -7.92 -3.25 -10.22
C ASP A 72 -6.90 -2.12 -10.38
N LEU A 73 -5.66 -2.31 -9.90
CA LEU A 73 -4.59 -1.31 -10.07
C LEU A 73 -4.33 -0.92 -11.54
N LYS A 74 -4.51 -1.86 -12.47
CA LYS A 74 -4.42 -1.58 -13.90
C LYS A 74 -5.52 -0.61 -14.36
N TRP A 75 -6.75 -0.84 -13.90
CA TRP A 75 -7.88 0.05 -14.17
C TRP A 75 -7.64 1.45 -13.62
N VAL A 76 -6.97 1.58 -12.46
CA VAL A 76 -6.59 2.89 -11.91
C VAL A 76 -5.56 3.60 -12.78
N GLN A 77 -4.57 2.88 -13.33
CA GLN A 77 -3.61 3.48 -14.28
C GLN A 77 -4.31 3.97 -15.56
N ASP A 78 -5.21 3.15 -16.11
CA ASP A 78 -6.01 3.52 -17.29
C ASP A 78 -6.89 4.75 -16.99
N PHE A 79 -7.51 4.81 -15.80
CA PHE A 79 -8.28 5.96 -15.32
C PHE A 79 -7.42 7.22 -15.24
N MET A 80 -6.21 7.15 -14.69
CA MET A 80 -5.32 8.31 -14.62
C MET A 80 -4.94 8.84 -16.00
N ILE A 81 -4.78 7.96 -16.99
CA ILE A 81 -4.52 8.35 -18.39
C ILE A 81 -5.77 8.98 -19.03
N GLU A 82 -6.93 8.36 -18.86
CA GLU A 82 -8.22 8.83 -19.41
C GLU A 82 -8.56 10.25 -18.93
N TYR A 83 -8.39 10.51 -17.63
CA TYR A 83 -8.66 11.81 -17.02
C TYR A 83 -7.44 12.76 -17.01
N ARG A 84 -6.34 12.38 -17.69
CA ARG A 84 -5.10 13.19 -17.83
C ARG A 84 -4.54 13.67 -16.50
N MET A 85 -4.47 12.78 -15.52
CA MET A 85 -3.92 13.05 -14.20
C MET A 85 -2.39 12.92 -14.19
N ASP A 86 -1.68 14.05 -14.18
CA ASP A 86 -0.22 14.08 -13.97
C ASP A 86 0.11 13.94 -12.47
N CYS A 87 -0.13 12.76 -11.91
CA CYS A 87 0.07 12.46 -10.49
C CYS A 87 1.06 11.30 -10.28
N GLN A 88 2.32 11.52 -10.66
CA GLN A 88 3.36 10.47 -10.62
C GLN A 88 3.72 10.04 -9.18
N ALA A 89 3.70 10.96 -8.21
CA ALA A 89 4.02 10.63 -6.83
C ALA A 89 2.91 9.78 -6.19
N ALA A 90 1.65 10.16 -6.43
CA ALA A 90 0.49 9.37 -6.00
C ALA A 90 0.47 7.99 -6.65
N ALA A 91 0.76 7.88 -7.95
CA ALA A 91 0.81 6.59 -8.66
C ALA A 91 1.86 5.65 -8.04
N ASN A 92 3.04 6.15 -7.73
CA ASN A 92 4.06 5.38 -7.02
C ASN A 92 3.58 4.95 -5.64
N ARG A 93 2.97 5.86 -4.87
CA ARG A 93 2.48 5.58 -3.53
C ARG A 93 1.35 4.56 -3.51
N ILE A 94 0.43 4.61 -4.47
CA ILE A 94 -0.65 3.64 -4.65
C ILE A 94 -0.09 2.26 -5.01
N ARG A 95 0.93 2.20 -5.87
CA ARG A 95 1.60 0.94 -6.25
C ARG A 95 2.33 0.30 -5.06
N VAL A 96 3.01 1.11 -4.25
CA VAL A 96 3.75 0.63 -3.07
C VAL A 96 2.79 0.26 -1.92
N GLY A 97 1.72 1.03 -1.73
CA GLY A 97 0.65 0.73 -0.78
C GLY A 97 0.97 1.08 0.69
N VAL A 98 2.14 1.66 0.97
CA VAL A 98 2.56 2.16 2.29
C VAL A 98 3.20 3.56 2.18
N PRO A 99 3.12 4.41 3.22
CA PRO A 99 3.72 5.76 3.22
C PRO A 99 5.24 5.77 2.97
N ALA A 100 5.75 6.89 2.45
CA ALA A 100 7.18 7.10 2.17
C ALA A 100 8.08 6.91 3.39
N THR A 101 7.58 7.24 4.59
CA THR A 101 8.29 7.11 5.86
C THR A 101 8.50 5.65 6.28
N VAL A 102 7.63 4.76 5.81
CA VAL A 102 7.76 3.30 5.95
C VAL A 102 8.65 2.76 4.82
N GLU A 103 8.50 3.28 3.61
CA GLU A 103 9.33 2.91 2.45
C GLU A 103 10.80 3.32 2.60
N HIS A 104 11.08 4.46 3.22
CA HIS A 104 12.40 5.05 3.45
C HIS A 104 12.52 5.44 4.92
N SER A 105 12.90 4.49 5.77
CA SER A 105 13.04 4.72 7.21
C SER A 105 14.16 5.73 7.45
N SER A 106 13.86 7.03 7.55
CA SER A 106 14.84 8.08 7.85
C SER A 106 15.02 8.18 9.37
N GLU A 107 16.27 8.41 9.79
CA GLU A 107 16.86 8.12 11.10
C GLU A 107 16.31 8.88 12.34
N GLU A 108 15.22 9.63 12.23
CA GLU A 108 14.83 10.54 13.31
C GLU A 108 13.81 9.92 14.27
N GLY A 109 14.30 9.19 15.28
CA GLY A 109 13.46 8.69 16.37
C GLY A 109 14.21 7.95 17.47
N ASN A 110 14.85 8.67 18.39
CA ASN A 110 15.47 8.16 19.61
C ASN A 110 14.42 7.55 20.57
N GLU A 111 14.20 6.23 20.53
CA GLU A 111 13.38 5.51 21.52
C GLU A 111 13.91 4.11 21.88
N SER A 112 14.98 4.09 22.66
CA SER A 112 15.53 2.88 23.30
C SER A 112 14.54 2.17 24.26
N SER A 113 13.46 2.82 24.70
CA SER A 113 12.39 2.22 25.51
C SER A 113 11.20 1.66 24.69
N LYS A 114 11.02 2.08 23.43
CA LYS A 114 10.07 1.43 22.50
C LYS A 114 10.70 0.32 21.68
N ALA A 115 12.02 0.20 21.66
CA ALA A 115 12.73 -0.86 20.96
C ALA A 115 12.27 -2.27 21.41
N SER A 116 12.17 -2.54 22.72
CA SER A 116 11.76 -3.88 23.22
C SER A 116 10.30 -4.23 22.86
N ARG A 117 9.38 -3.26 22.93
CA ARG A 117 7.99 -3.43 22.49
C ARG A 117 7.89 -3.60 20.98
N GLY A 118 8.66 -2.82 20.22
CA GLY A 118 8.75 -2.92 18.76
C GLY A 118 9.34 -4.25 18.30
N VAL A 119 10.30 -4.81 19.05
CA VAL A 119 10.87 -6.14 18.80
C VAL A 119 9.82 -7.21 19.01
N ALA A 120 9.11 -7.19 20.15
CA ALA A 120 8.07 -8.18 20.42
C ALA A 120 6.94 -8.14 19.38
N GLU A 121 6.47 -6.93 19.03
CA GLU A 121 5.44 -6.72 18.00
C GLU A 121 5.90 -7.20 16.61
N THR A 122 7.14 -6.90 16.23
CA THR A 122 7.66 -7.31 14.91
C THR A 122 7.91 -8.82 14.84
N THR A 123 8.44 -9.43 15.90
CA THR A 123 8.55 -10.88 16.03
C THR A 123 7.18 -11.54 15.94
N GLN A 124 6.17 -10.98 16.61
CA GLN A 124 4.80 -11.46 16.51
C GLN A 124 4.29 -11.39 15.06
N ASN A 125 4.49 -10.27 14.37
CA ASN A 125 4.05 -10.11 12.97
C ASN A 125 4.76 -11.12 12.04
N PHE A 126 6.04 -11.41 12.26
CA PHE A 126 6.77 -12.45 11.53
C PHE A 126 6.13 -13.82 11.74
N ILE A 127 5.91 -14.21 12.99
CA ILE A 127 5.31 -15.49 13.34
C ILE A 127 3.90 -15.60 12.75
N THR A 128 3.06 -14.58 12.93
CA THR A 128 1.69 -14.57 12.42
C THR A 128 1.65 -14.71 10.89
N PHE A 129 2.53 -14.02 10.16
CA PHE A 129 2.57 -14.15 8.70
C PHE A 129 3.07 -15.53 8.26
N MET A 130 4.13 -16.05 8.88
CA MET A 130 4.64 -17.40 8.58
C MET A 130 3.60 -18.49 8.89
N ASP A 131 2.87 -18.36 10.00
CA ASP A 131 1.83 -19.31 10.38
C ASP A 131 0.63 -19.25 9.42
N ALA A 132 0.23 -18.05 8.97
CA ALA A 132 -0.79 -17.90 7.94
C ALA A 132 -0.44 -18.68 6.66
N LEU A 133 0.82 -18.59 6.21
CA LEU A 133 1.31 -19.37 5.06
C LEU A 133 1.30 -20.87 5.33
N LYS A 134 1.73 -21.32 6.53
CA LYS A 134 1.71 -22.74 6.93
C LYS A 134 0.30 -23.31 7.04
N LEU A 135 -0.67 -22.50 7.46
CA LEU A 135 -2.10 -22.83 7.51
C LEU A 135 -2.77 -22.82 6.12
N LYS A 136 -1.99 -22.64 5.05
CA LYS A 136 -2.46 -22.58 3.66
C LYS A 136 -3.42 -21.41 3.40
N MET A 137 -3.25 -20.28 4.09
CA MET A 137 -3.91 -19.04 3.67
C MET A 137 -3.24 -18.57 2.37
N ARG A 138 -3.99 -18.56 1.27
CA ARG A 138 -3.48 -18.24 -0.08
C ARG A 138 -4.04 -16.96 -0.67
N ALA A 139 -5.17 -16.51 -0.18
CA ALA A 139 -5.87 -15.37 -0.75
C ALA A 139 -5.15 -14.06 -0.44
N LYS A 140 -5.11 -13.16 -1.43
CA LYS A 140 -4.47 -11.83 -1.28
C LYS A 140 -5.06 -11.04 -0.12
N ASP A 141 -6.37 -11.01 0.02
CA ASP A 141 -7.08 -10.26 1.07
C ASP A 141 -6.68 -10.69 2.49
N GLN A 142 -6.27 -11.95 2.65
CA GLN A 142 -5.77 -12.51 3.91
C GLN A 142 -4.28 -12.21 4.13
N LEU A 143 -3.46 -12.35 3.10
CA LEU A 143 -1.99 -12.22 3.21
C LEU A 143 -1.52 -10.77 3.18
N HIS A 144 -2.16 -9.92 2.38
CA HIS A 144 -1.74 -8.54 2.20
C HIS A 144 -1.76 -7.72 3.50
N PRO A 145 -2.84 -7.75 4.33
CA PRO A 145 -2.84 -7.00 5.60
C PRO A 145 -1.70 -7.42 6.52
N LEU A 146 -1.46 -8.74 6.66
CA LEU A 146 -0.41 -9.29 7.50
C LEU A 146 0.99 -8.89 7.02
N LEU A 147 1.23 -8.95 5.70
CA LEU A 147 2.52 -8.54 5.13
C LEU A 147 2.75 -7.03 5.24
N SER A 148 1.69 -6.24 5.13
CA SER A 148 1.76 -4.78 5.31
C SER A 148 2.10 -4.42 6.76
N GLU A 149 1.49 -5.08 7.74
CA GLU A 149 1.80 -4.90 9.16
C GLU A 149 3.23 -5.36 9.50
N LEU A 150 3.68 -6.46 8.89
CA LEU A 150 5.06 -6.93 9.00
C LEU A 150 6.03 -5.87 8.48
N MET A 151 5.80 -5.30 7.29
CA MET A 151 6.66 -4.26 6.72
C MET A 151 6.70 -3.00 7.59
N VAL A 152 5.56 -2.59 8.16
CA VAL A 152 5.51 -1.45 9.09
C VAL A 152 6.33 -1.73 10.35
N GLY A 153 6.19 -2.92 10.95
CA GLY A 153 6.98 -3.31 12.12
C GLY A 153 8.48 -3.37 11.80
N TYR A 154 8.84 -3.99 10.68
CA TYR A 154 10.22 -4.12 10.22
C TYR A 154 10.88 -2.76 9.94
N SER A 155 10.12 -1.79 9.44
CA SER A 155 10.61 -0.44 9.12
C SER A 155 10.86 0.44 10.36
N LYS A 156 10.41 0.02 11.55
CA LYS A 156 10.68 0.72 12.82
C LYS A 156 12.16 0.60 13.26
N PHE A 157 12.92 -0.33 12.67
CA PHE A 157 14.32 -0.55 13.02
C PHE A 157 15.26 0.22 12.09
N PRO A 158 16.11 1.13 12.61
CA PRO A 158 16.99 1.97 11.77
C PRO A 158 17.95 1.14 10.89
N LYS A 159 18.46 0.03 11.41
CA LYS A 159 19.37 -0.88 10.68
C LYS A 159 18.69 -1.66 9.56
N CYS A 160 17.36 -1.59 9.42
CA CYS A 160 16.68 -2.40 8.40
C CYS A 160 16.95 -1.97 6.97
N GLN A 161 17.53 -0.77 6.75
CA GLN A 161 18.00 -0.36 5.42
C GLN A 161 19.18 -1.20 4.93
N GLU A 162 19.99 -1.76 5.83
CA GLU A 162 21.16 -2.57 5.48
C GLU A 162 20.83 -4.06 5.34
N TRP A 163 19.65 -4.48 5.79
CA TRP A 163 19.25 -5.89 5.82
C TRP A 163 18.71 -6.37 4.47
N GLU A 164 19.18 -7.54 4.02
CA GLU A 164 18.73 -8.15 2.76
C GLU A 164 17.26 -8.60 2.81
N GLY A 165 16.69 -8.76 4.01
CA GLY A 165 15.28 -9.08 4.20
C GLY A 165 14.30 -7.98 3.73
N ARG A 166 14.67 -6.70 3.84
CA ARG A 166 13.81 -5.55 3.47
C ARG A 166 13.35 -5.60 2.01
N PRO A 167 14.25 -5.66 1.01
CA PRO A 167 13.85 -5.65 -0.40
C PRO A 167 12.99 -6.87 -0.76
N LYS A 168 13.18 -8.01 -0.08
CA LYS A 168 12.37 -9.22 -0.30
C LYS A 168 10.94 -9.03 0.21
N ILE A 169 10.77 -8.51 1.43
CA ILE A 169 9.43 -8.20 2.00
C ILE A 169 8.70 -7.21 1.09
N LEU A 170 9.39 -6.16 0.64
CA LEU A 170 8.82 -5.13 -0.22
C LEU A 170 8.46 -5.68 -1.62
N HIS A 171 9.30 -6.54 -2.19
CA HIS A 171 9.00 -7.25 -3.44
C HIS A 171 7.69 -8.05 -3.34
N TRP A 172 7.54 -8.84 -2.28
CA TRP A 172 6.32 -9.63 -2.06
C TRP A 172 5.09 -8.77 -1.81
N LEU A 173 5.24 -7.62 -1.12
CA LEU A 173 4.15 -6.67 -0.93
C LEU A 173 3.69 -6.07 -2.26
N ILE A 174 4.61 -5.68 -3.15
CA ILE A 174 4.29 -5.19 -4.49
C ILE A 174 3.62 -6.28 -5.33
N THR A 175 4.12 -7.52 -5.26
CA THR A 175 3.55 -8.67 -5.97
C THR A 175 2.12 -8.91 -5.52
N LEU A 176 1.86 -8.97 -4.21
CA LEU A 176 0.50 -9.12 -3.68
C LEU A 176 -0.40 -7.93 -4.06
N ASN A 177 0.12 -6.69 -4.03
CA ASN A 177 -0.65 -5.52 -4.45
C ASN A 177 -1.10 -5.60 -5.91
N SER A 178 -0.25 -6.15 -6.79
CA SER A 178 -0.51 -6.29 -8.23
C SER A 178 -1.55 -7.37 -8.57
N MET A 179 -1.84 -8.30 -7.65
CA MET A 179 -2.87 -9.34 -7.81
C MET A 179 -4.27 -8.81 -7.47
N ARG A 180 -5.35 -9.47 -7.88
CA ARG A 180 -6.72 -9.09 -7.47
C ARG A 180 -7.04 -9.62 -6.08
N ALA A 181 -8.02 -9.04 -5.39
CA ALA A 181 -8.39 -9.46 -4.03
C ALA A 181 -8.78 -10.95 -3.94
N SER A 182 -9.38 -11.49 -5.00
CA SER A 182 -9.78 -12.90 -5.11
C SER A 182 -8.67 -13.84 -5.59
N ASP A 183 -7.53 -13.30 -6.05
CA ASP A 183 -6.47 -14.13 -6.59
C ASP A 183 -5.68 -14.77 -5.43
N GLU A 184 -5.34 -16.04 -5.62
CA GLU A 184 -4.58 -16.84 -4.66
C GLU A 184 -3.13 -16.99 -5.12
N ILE A 185 -2.19 -16.97 -4.18
CA ILE A 185 -0.78 -17.31 -4.47
C ILE A 185 -0.63 -18.82 -4.69
N THR A 186 0.26 -19.19 -5.61
CA THR A 186 0.56 -20.59 -5.90
C THR A 186 1.28 -21.30 -4.74
N ASP A 187 1.27 -22.63 -4.75
CA ASP A 187 2.02 -23.45 -3.79
C ASP A 187 3.52 -23.16 -3.78
N GLU A 188 4.07 -22.91 -4.96
CA GLU A 188 5.48 -22.57 -5.16
C GLU A 188 5.79 -21.17 -4.63
N GLN A 189 4.96 -20.17 -4.94
CA GLN A 189 5.10 -18.80 -4.41
C GLN A 189 5.03 -18.77 -2.89
N SER A 190 4.12 -19.51 -2.26
CA SER A 190 4.05 -19.56 -0.79
C SER A 190 5.29 -20.15 -0.15
N ARG A 191 5.87 -21.19 -0.74
CA ARG A 191 7.15 -21.75 -0.26
C ARG A 191 8.29 -20.75 -0.40
N GLN A 192 8.33 -20.02 -1.53
CA GLN A 192 9.33 -18.99 -1.75
C GLN A 192 9.16 -17.81 -0.77
N ILE A 193 7.94 -17.31 -0.58
CA ILE A 193 7.63 -16.26 0.40
C ILE A 193 8.06 -16.72 1.80
N LEU A 194 7.70 -17.94 2.19
CA LEU A 194 8.05 -18.47 3.51
C LEU A 194 9.58 -18.51 3.69
N PHE A 195 10.33 -18.94 2.68
CA PHE A 195 11.79 -18.96 2.71
C PHE A 195 12.40 -17.56 2.84
N ASP A 196 11.92 -16.60 2.03
CA ASP A 196 12.42 -15.24 2.06
C ASP A 196 12.11 -14.53 3.38
N ILE A 197 10.93 -14.76 3.95
CA ILE A 197 10.52 -14.22 5.25
C ILE A 197 11.28 -14.88 6.40
N ASP A 198 11.51 -16.20 6.37
CA ASP A 198 12.31 -16.88 7.39
C ASP A 198 13.76 -16.37 7.37
N SER A 199 14.34 -16.18 6.17
CA SER A 199 15.66 -15.56 6.02
C SER A 199 15.69 -14.15 6.60
N ALA A 200 14.66 -13.33 6.33
CA ALA A 200 14.55 -11.97 6.88
C ALA A 200 14.38 -11.98 8.41
N TYR A 201 13.65 -12.95 8.94
CA TYR A 201 13.47 -13.14 10.38
C TYR A 201 14.77 -13.57 11.07
N GLN A 202 15.54 -14.48 10.48
CA GLN A 202 16.85 -14.87 11.02
C GLN A 202 17.84 -13.70 11.03
N GLU A 203 17.86 -12.89 9.98
CA GLU A 203 18.69 -11.69 9.92
C GLU A 203 18.26 -10.65 10.97
N PHE A 204 16.95 -10.43 11.11
CA PHE A 204 16.39 -9.61 12.18
C PHE A 204 16.79 -10.13 13.56
N TYR A 205 16.64 -11.43 13.82
CA TYR A 205 16.99 -12.03 15.11
C TYR A 205 18.48 -11.92 15.42
N LYS A 206 19.36 -12.14 14.42
CA LYS A 206 20.80 -11.91 14.56
C LYS A 206 21.15 -10.47 14.89
N SER A 207 20.41 -9.51 14.34
CA SER A 207 20.65 -8.09 14.62
C SER A 207 20.30 -7.66 16.05
N LEU A 208 19.47 -8.45 16.74
CA LEU A 208 19.04 -8.24 18.12
C LEU A 208 19.97 -8.88 19.16
N THR A 209 20.87 -9.77 18.72
CA THR A 209 21.80 -10.52 19.58
C THR A 209 23.19 -9.91 19.51
#